data_AF-A0A537TAX1-F1
#
_entry.id   AF-A0A537TAX1-F1
#
_cell.length_a   1.000
_cell.length_b   1.000
_cell.length_c   1.000
_cell.angle_alpha   90.00
_cell.angle_beta   90.00
_cell.angle_gamma   90.00
#
_symmetry.space_group_name_H-M   'P 1'
#
loop_
_entity.id
_entity.type
_entity.pdbx_description
1 polymer ?
#
loop_
_entity_poly.entity_id
_entity_poly.type
_entity_poly.pdbx_seq_one_letter_code
_entity_poly.pdbx_strand_id
1 'polypeptide(L)'
;MQSRADALFLKRGDLKWSVVDPINEVAAYDHPDRAGLQISDAVAGAFYAAVSGDSPNPQFACALKPRMTLDRHGNIFGYGLKLMPDGYLKRAPSHHRLLFDFYLRKK
;
A
#
# COMPACT_ATOMS: atom_id res chain seq x y z
N MET A 1 8.36 18.81 -1.64
CA MET A 1 9.69 18.56 -1.05
C MET A 1 10.55 17.90 -2.13
N GLN A 2 11.37 18.70 -2.81
CA GLN A 2 12.23 18.25 -3.92
C GLN A 2 13.57 17.76 -3.35
N SER A 3 14.18 16.75 -3.98
CA SER A 3 15.57 16.38 -3.72
C SER A 3 16.44 17.62 -3.87
N ARG A 4 16.98 18.16 -2.77
CA ARG A 4 17.71 19.43 -2.76
C ARG A 4 19.24 19.25 -2.77
N ALA A 5 19.75 18.04 -3.01
CA ALA A 5 21.17 17.76 -2.73
C ALA A 5 21.83 16.70 -3.63
N ASP A 6 21.37 16.48 -4.87
CA ASP A 6 21.91 15.47 -5.82
C ASP A 6 22.05 14.03 -5.27
N ALA A 7 21.52 13.79 -4.07
CA ALA A 7 21.57 12.54 -3.36
C ALA A 7 20.15 12.02 -3.25
N LEU A 8 19.78 11.14 -4.18
CA LEU A 8 18.53 10.42 -4.10
C LEU A 8 18.57 9.50 -2.87
N PHE A 9 17.63 9.68 -1.94
CA PHE A 9 17.44 8.76 -0.82
C PHE A 9 17.13 7.33 -1.30
N LEU A 10 16.54 7.20 -2.50
CA LEU A 10 16.19 5.94 -3.13
C LEU A 10 17.09 5.68 -4.35
N LYS A 11 17.71 4.50 -4.41
CA LYS A 11 18.54 4.05 -5.56
C LYS A 11 17.74 3.71 -6.83
N ARG A 12 16.47 4.13 -6.92
CA ARG A 12 15.57 3.78 -8.04
C ARG A 12 15.67 4.75 -9.23
N GLY A 13 16.63 5.68 -9.19
CA GLY A 13 16.80 6.71 -10.22
C GLY A 13 16.01 7.97 -9.92
N ASP A 14 16.34 9.05 -10.64
CA ASP A 14 15.65 10.32 -10.51
C ASP A 14 14.33 10.29 -11.28
N LEU A 15 13.29 10.88 -10.70
CA LEU A 15 12.01 11.03 -11.39
C LEU A 15 12.19 12.10 -12.48
N LYS A 16 11.98 11.72 -13.74
CA LYS A 16 11.97 12.67 -14.85
C LYS A 16 10.68 13.50 -14.81
N TRP A 17 10.67 14.56 -14.01
CA TRP A 17 9.50 15.44 -13.88
C TRP A 17 9.09 16.11 -15.19
N SER A 18 10.00 16.26 -16.16
CA SER A 18 9.72 16.83 -17.48
C SER A 18 8.75 16.01 -18.36
N VAL A 19 8.52 14.73 -18.04
CA VAL A 19 7.55 13.88 -18.77
C VAL A 19 6.24 13.70 -18.02
N VAL A 20 6.11 14.32 -16.85
CA VAL A 20 4.86 14.39 -16.10
C VAL A 20 4.25 15.75 -16.41
N ASP A 21 2.98 15.79 -16.81
CA ASP A 21 2.22 17.05 -16.89
C ASP A 21 1.41 17.22 -15.60
N PRO A 22 1.95 17.89 -14.57
CA PRO A 22 1.27 18.07 -13.31
C PRO A 22 0.09 19.05 -13.38
N ILE A 23 -0.06 19.81 -14.47
CA ILE A 23 -1.07 20.86 -14.59
C ILE A 23 -2.32 20.30 -15.27
N ASN A 24 -2.15 19.52 -16.35
CA ASN A 24 -3.29 19.05 -17.16
C ASN A 24 -3.63 17.58 -16.93
N GLU A 25 -2.66 16.73 -16.56
CA GLU A 25 -2.84 15.27 -16.46
C GLU A 25 -2.87 14.77 -15.01
N VAL A 26 -2.57 15.63 -14.03
CA VAL A 26 -2.69 15.31 -12.60
C VAL A 26 -3.88 16.06 -12.02
N ALA A 27 -4.98 15.34 -11.79
CA ALA A 27 -6.17 15.87 -11.14
C ALA A 27 -6.37 15.25 -9.75
N ALA A 28 -6.62 16.10 -8.76
CA ALA A 28 -7.15 15.68 -7.47
C ALA A 28 -8.68 15.68 -7.55
N TYR A 29 -9.31 14.56 -7.19
CA TYR A 29 -10.76 14.45 -7.13
C TYR A 29 -11.15 14.16 -5.69
N ASP A 30 -12.16 14.87 -5.20
CA ASP A 30 -12.71 14.59 -3.88
C ASP A 30 -13.53 13.30 -3.90
N HIS A 31 -13.59 12.65 -2.74
CA HIS A 31 -14.35 11.40 -2.55
C HIS A 31 -15.86 11.45 -2.91
N PRO A 32 -16.59 12.59 -2.92
CA PRO A 32 -18.00 12.61 -3.34
C PRO A 32 -18.13 12.48 -4.86
N ASP A 33 -17.14 12.97 -5.61
CA ASP A 33 -17.18 13.06 -7.07
C ASP A 33 -16.77 11.75 -7.75
N ARG A 34 -16.22 10.80 -6.98
CA ARG A 34 -15.68 9.53 -7.46
C ARG A 34 -15.93 8.43 -6.44
N ALA A 35 -17.02 7.68 -6.58
CA ALA A 35 -17.35 6.55 -5.71
C ALA A 35 -16.20 5.51 -5.58
N GLY A 36 -15.35 5.36 -6.62
CA GLY A 36 -14.18 4.48 -6.57
C GLY A 36 -13.09 4.91 -5.58
N LEU A 37 -12.97 6.21 -5.27
CA LEU A 37 -12.01 6.71 -4.28
C LEU A 37 -12.38 6.27 -2.85
N GLN A 38 -13.67 6.18 -2.54
CA GLN A 38 -14.14 5.71 -1.23
C GLN A 38 -13.73 4.26 -0.95
N ILE A 39 -13.69 3.41 -1.98
CA ILE A 39 -13.23 2.01 -1.85
C ILE A 39 -11.74 1.99 -1.52
N SER A 40 -10.94 2.79 -2.24
CA SER A 40 -9.50 2.89 -1.99
C SER A 40 -9.20 3.42 -0.59
N ASP A 41 -9.94 4.42 -0.13
CA ASP A 41 -9.80 4.98 1.23
C ASP A 41 -10.20 3.98 2.30
N ALA A 42 -11.28 3.23 2.10
CA ALA A 42 -11.69 2.17 3.03
C ALA A 42 -10.65 1.05 3.13
N VAL A 43 -10.06 0.64 2.00
CA VAL A 43 -8.98 -0.34 1.97
C VAL A 43 -7.74 0.21 2.67
N ALA A 44 -7.30 1.42 2.31
CA ALA A 44 -6.13 2.06 2.92
C ALA A 44 -6.30 2.24 4.43
N GLY A 45 -7.48 2.71 4.87
CA GLY A 45 -7.83 2.88 6.27
C GLY A 45 -7.83 1.56 7.04
N ALA A 46 -8.35 0.48 6.47
CA ALA A 46 -8.32 -0.85 7.08
C ALA A 46 -6.89 -1.35 7.31
N PHE A 47 -5.99 -1.15 6.33
CA PHE A 47 -4.57 -1.52 6.47
C PHE A 47 -3.81 -0.59 7.43
N TYR A 48 -4.13 0.70 7.44
CA TYR A 48 -3.54 1.66 8.36
C TYR A 48 -3.91 1.33 9.81
N ALA A 49 -5.19 1.05 10.09
CA ALA A 49 -5.66 0.65 11.43
C ALA A 49 -5.02 -0.66 11.92
N ALA A 50 -4.59 -1.53 11.01
CA ALA A 50 -3.92 -2.79 11.34
C ALA A 50 -2.45 -2.62 11.76
N VAL A 51 -1.82 -1.48 11.47
CA VAL A 51 -0.38 -1.25 11.70
C VAL A 51 -0.06 0.07 12.43
N SER A 52 -1.06 0.88 12.74
CA SER A 52 -0.86 2.21 13.33
C SER A 52 -1.67 2.39 14.61
N GLY A 53 -1.15 3.23 15.51
CA GLY A 53 -1.74 3.55 16.82
C GLY A 53 -1.28 2.64 17.96
N ASP A 54 -1.68 3.00 19.18
CA ASP A 54 -1.33 2.29 20.42
C ASP A 54 -2.05 0.94 20.56
N SER A 55 -3.09 0.70 19.76
CA SER A 55 -3.87 -0.54 19.75
C SER A 55 -4.25 -0.94 18.32
N PRO A 56 -3.29 -1.48 17.54
CA PRO A 56 -3.56 -1.90 16.16
C PRO A 56 -4.67 -2.96 16.09
N ASN A 57 -5.61 -2.80 15.16
CA ASN A 57 -6.70 -3.74 14.95
C ASN A 57 -6.57 -4.41 13.57
N PRO A 58 -6.01 -5.63 13.49
CA PRO A 58 -5.80 -6.31 12.22
C PRO A 58 -7.09 -6.85 11.59
N GLN A 59 -8.22 -6.89 12.33
CA GLN A 59 -9.44 -7.54 11.85
C GLN A 59 -10.01 -6.88 10.59
N PHE A 60 -9.96 -5.54 10.51
CA PHE A 60 -10.45 -4.81 9.34
C PHE A 60 -9.66 -5.16 8.09
N ALA A 61 -8.34 -5.19 8.20
CA ALA A 61 -7.50 -5.62 7.11
C ALA A 61 -7.75 -7.10 6.79
N CYS A 62 -7.85 -8.00 7.77
CA CYS A 62 -8.14 -9.42 7.54
C CYS A 62 -9.49 -9.66 6.83
N ALA A 63 -10.51 -8.85 7.12
CA ALA A 63 -11.83 -8.94 6.50
C ALA A 63 -11.80 -8.71 4.98
N LEU A 64 -10.76 -8.04 4.45
CA LEU A 64 -10.60 -7.80 3.02
C LEU A 64 -10.08 -9.01 2.24
N LYS A 65 -9.63 -10.09 2.91
CA LYS A 65 -9.05 -11.27 2.24
C LYS A 65 -9.89 -11.84 1.11
N PRO A 66 -11.23 -12.01 1.23
CA PRO A 66 -12.04 -12.56 0.15
C PRO A 66 -12.10 -11.67 -1.10
N ARG A 67 -11.69 -10.41 -0.99
CA ARG A 67 -11.68 -9.43 -2.08
C ARG A 67 -10.31 -9.27 -2.74
N MET A 68 -9.29 -9.97 -2.24
CA MET A 68 -7.96 -9.94 -2.84
C MET A 68 -7.97 -10.70 -4.17
N THR A 69 -7.28 -10.12 -5.16
CA THR A 69 -7.03 -10.82 -6.43
C THR A 69 -6.12 -12.01 -6.15
N LEU A 70 -6.43 -13.17 -6.73
CA LEU A 70 -5.61 -14.38 -6.62
C LEU A 70 -4.92 -14.65 -7.96
N ASP A 71 -3.70 -15.21 -7.89
CA ASP A 71 -3.04 -15.77 -9.06
C ASP A 71 -3.60 -17.16 -9.41
N ARG A 72 -3.13 -17.72 -10.53
CA ARG A 72 -3.52 -19.07 -10.98
C ARG A 72 -3.17 -20.20 -10.00
N HIS A 73 -2.34 -19.93 -9.00
CA HIS A 73 -1.93 -20.86 -7.97
C HIS A 73 -2.69 -20.63 -6.64
N GLY A 74 -3.67 -19.71 -6.61
CA GLY A 74 -4.46 -19.39 -5.43
C GLY A 74 -3.74 -18.51 -4.40
N ASN A 75 -2.60 -17.92 -4.75
CA ASN A 75 -1.90 -16.96 -3.91
C ASN A 75 -2.42 -15.55 -4.14
N ILE A 76 -2.37 -14.70 -3.11
CA ILE A 76 -2.74 -13.29 -3.26
C ILE A 76 -1.78 -12.63 -4.23
N PHE A 77 -2.34 -12.15 -5.33
CA PHE A 77 -1.61 -11.47 -6.38
C PHE A 77 -1.23 -10.08 -5.87
N GLY A 78 0.07 -9.74 -5.92
CA GLY A 78 0.62 -8.49 -5.37
C GLY A 78 0.30 -7.24 -6.20
N TYR A 79 -0.91 -7.17 -6.76
CA TYR A 79 -1.41 -6.08 -7.58
C TYR A 79 -2.48 -5.29 -6.81
N GLY A 80 -2.46 -3.96 -6.91
CA GLY A 80 -3.38 -3.06 -6.20
C GLY A 80 -3.05 -2.83 -4.73
N LEU A 81 -2.57 -3.85 -4.01
CA LEU A 81 -2.13 -3.75 -2.61
C LEU A 81 -0.75 -4.39 -2.43
N LYS A 82 0.22 -3.60 -1.97
CA LYS A 82 1.55 -4.08 -1.59
C LYS A 82 1.85 -3.67 -0.16
N LEU A 83 1.85 -4.65 0.74
CA LEU A 83 1.97 -4.39 2.17
C LEU A 83 3.30 -3.76 2.55
N MET A 84 4.43 -4.30 2.07
CA MET A 84 5.76 -3.74 2.31
C MET A 84 6.75 -4.14 1.21
N PRO A 85 7.89 -3.43 1.09
CA PRO A 85 9.03 -3.87 0.29
C PRO A 85 9.62 -5.20 0.78
N ASP A 86 10.25 -5.94 -0.12
CA ASP A 86 10.89 -7.22 0.19
C ASP A 86 11.98 -7.03 1.28
N GLY A 87 12.00 -7.94 2.26
CA GLY A 87 12.96 -7.89 3.38
C GLY A 87 12.57 -6.99 4.56
N TYR A 88 11.48 -6.21 4.46
CA TYR A 88 10.98 -5.44 5.59
C TYR A 88 10.53 -6.32 6.77
N LEU A 89 9.96 -7.50 6.47
CA LEU A 89 9.46 -8.47 7.47
C LEU A 89 10.50 -8.88 8.52
N LYS A 90 11.78 -8.96 8.13
CA LYS A 90 12.88 -9.31 9.04
C LYS A 90 13.03 -8.30 10.18
N ARG A 91 12.59 -7.06 9.95
CA ARG A 91 12.69 -5.93 10.88
C ARG A 91 11.34 -5.52 11.47
N ALA A 92 10.26 -6.15 11.05
CA ALA A 92 8.92 -5.82 11.53
C ALA A 92 8.74 -6.31 12.98
N PRO A 93 8.17 -5.46 13.87
CA PRO A 93 7.71 -5.86 15.18
C PRO A 93 6.75 -7.06 15.12
N SER A 94 6.73 -7.87 16.16
CA SER A 94 5.93 -9.11 16.25
C SER A 94 4.43 -8.88 15.99
N HIS A 95 3.86 -7.76 16.44
CA HIS A 95 2.46 -7.43 16.22
C HIS A 95 2.13 -7.15 14.74
N HIS A 96 3.05 -6.59 13.97
CA HIS A 96 2.86 -6.39 12.53
C HIS A 96 2.97 -7.69 11.73
N ARG A 97 3.68 -8.70 12.24
CA ARG A 97 3.89 -9.98 11.53
C ARG A 97 2.60 -10.75 11.27
N LEU A 98 1.61 -10.65 12.16
CA LEU A 98 0.32 -11.34 11.99
C LEU A 98 -0.36 -10.99 10.66
N LEU A 99 -0.37 -9.72 10.30
CA LEU A 99 -0.97 -9.25 9.06
C LEU A 99 -0.20 -9.76 7.85
N PHE A 100 1.12 -9.74 7.93
CA PHE A 100 2.00 -10.23 6.87
C PHE A 100 1.90 -11.74 6.68
N ASP A 101 1.89 -12.53 7.75
CA ASP A 101 1.74 -13.99 7.67
C ASP A 101 0.37 -14.36 7.10
N PHE A 102 -0.66 -13.56 7.38
CA PHE A 102 -1.99 -13.78 6.83
C PHE A 102 -2.07 -13.51 5.32
N TYR A 103 -1.35 -12.50 4.82
CA TYR A 103 -1.43 -12.05 3.42
C TYR A 103 -0.30 -12.52 2.51
N LEU A 104 0.89 -12.82 3.04
CA LEU A 104 2.09 -13.16 2.28
C LEU A 104 2.48 -14.64 2.36
N ARG A 105 1.77 -15.44 3.17
CA ARG A 105 2.02 -16.88 3.23
C ARG A 105 1.57 -17.53 1.93
N LYS A 106 2.55 -17.92 1.12
CA LYS A 106 2.33 -18.80 -0.04
C LYS A 106 1.75 -20.12 0.47
N LYS A 107 0.63 -20.54 -0.12
CA LYS A 107 0.09 -21.89 0.10
C LYS A 107 0.86 -22.91 -0.72
#